data_AF-A0AAE0RX87-F1
#
_entry.id   AF-A0AAE0RX87-F1
#
_cell.length_a   1.000
_cell.length_b   1.000
_cell.length_c   1.000
_cell.angle_alpha   90.00
_cell.angle_beta   90.00
_cell.angle_gamma   90.00
#
_symmetry.space_group_name_H-M   'P 1'
#
loop_
_entity.id
_entity.type
_entity.pdbx_description
1 polymer ?
#
loop_
_entity_poly.entity_id
_entity_poly.type
_entity_poly.pdbx_seq_one_letter_code
_entity_poly.pdbx_strand_id
1 'polypeptide(L)'
;METWKLLSVGIIVHVIFFYSIFDIYFSSPIVHGMTPQLSTLKPPAKRLVLFVADGLRADRCFELDPEGRPRTPFLRFIIEEQGAWGISHTRVPTESRPGHVALIAGFYEDVSAVAKGWKENPVEFDSLFNESRFTWSWGSPDILPMFAKGASRDHVYTKCYTAMHEDFAGSDSSRLDTWVFDHVQAFMESSHSDDSLKKKLNQDKVVFFLHLLGIDTNGHSHKPYSQEYLKNIQLVDAGIKKMYNLFEEFYPDRQTAYIMSADHGMTNWGSHGAGHPSETLTPLVAWGAGVRGPILNDQAVDKFSKDWKLENIQRFDVEQAAISPLMASLIGVPFPLNSVGVLPIDYLNISLGEKAETLFANTRQILQQYKVKMEQKKSTTLSVVFRPFRELTPSMMVDDTRHIQSLIHGGHYDKVILQCHELIEKALRGLNYFQTYDRFFLGVSITFGFLGWTAYILSLLLEEHSGIYRPKVKVDKLGQSVWKSQKWIRLIFMSLGAV
;
A
#
# COMPACT_ATOMS: atom_id res chain seq x y z
N MET A 1 -24.48 43.68 12.34
CA MET A 1 -23.28 43.48 11.49
C MET A 1 -23.74 43.70 10.06
N GLU A 2 -23.00 44.43 9.21
CA GLU A 2 -23.42 44.59 7.81
C GLU A 2 -23.53 43.20 7.15
N THR A 3 -24.61 42.93 6.42
CA THR A 3 -24.96 41.61 5.86
C THR A 3 -23.79 40.97 5.11
N TRP A 4 -22.99 41.77 4.40
CA TRP A 4 -21.80 41.28 3.69
C TRP A 4 -20.73 40.71 4.63
N LYS A 5 -20.51 41.30 5.82
CA LYS A 5 -19.55 40.80 6.81
C LYS A 5 -20.00 39.45 7.36
N LEU A 6 -21.31 39.28 7.59
CA LEU A 6 -21.87 38.00 8.02
C LEU A 6 -21.65 36.91 6.97
N LEU A 7 -21.92 37.25 5.70
CA LEU A 7 -21.72 36.33 4.58
C LEU A 7 -20.24 35.96 4.42
N SER A 8 -19.33 36.94 4.50
CA SER A 8 -17.89 36.66 4.42
C SER A 8 -17.41 35.75 5.56
N VAL A 9 -17.82 36.03 6.82
CA VAL A 9 -17.47 35.17 7.96
C VAL A 9 -18.08 33.78 7.79
N GLY A 10 -19.33 33.69 7.33
CA GLY A 10 -19.98 32.42 7.05
C GLY A 10 -19.23 31.58 6.01
N ILE A 11 -18.82 32.19 4.91
CA ILE A 11 -18.00 31.51 3.88
C ILE A 11 -16.70 31.02 4.50
N ILE A 12 -15.98 31.86 5.26
CA ILE A 12 -14.71 31.48 5.90
C ILE A 12 -14.89 30.31 6.85
N VAL A 13 -15.93 30.33 7.70
CA VAL A 13 -16.24 29.25 8.65
C VAL A 13 -16.49 27.93 7.91
N HIS A 14 -17.28 27.95 6.84
CA HIS A 14 -17.57 26.73 6.07
C HIS A 14 -16.35 26.22 5.30
N VAL A 15 -15.49 27.12 4.81
CA VAL A 15 -14.21 26.74 4.19
C VAL A 15 -13.30 26.07 5.21
N ILE A 16 -13.17 26.62 6.43
CA ILE A 16 -12.38 26.00 7.51
C ILE A 16 -12.93 24.61 7.85
N PHE A 17 -14.25 24.49 8.03
CA PHE A 17 -14.86 23.19 8.33
C PHE A 17 -14.70 22.18 7.19
N PHE A 18 -14.81 22.63 5.94
CA PHE A 18 -14.54 21.77 4.78
C PHE A 18 -13.10 21.25 4.80
N TYR A 19 -12.10 22.13 5.02
CA TYR A 19 -10.71 21.70 5.10
C TYR A 19 -10.41 20.79 6.30
N SER A 20 -11.08 20.99 7.43
CA SER A 20 -10.87 20.17 8.62
C SER A 20 -11.27 18.70 8.45
N ILE A 21 -12.14 18.37 7.48
CA ILE A 21 -12.43 16.97 7.11
C ILE A 21 -11.14 16.27 6.68
N PHE A 22 -10.25 16.97 5.96
CA PHE A 22 -9.02 16.38 5.48
C PHE A 22 -8.06 16.06 6.62
N ASP A 23 -7.90 16.96 7.59
CA ASP A 23 -7.04 16.73 8.75
C ASP A 23 -7.56 15.60 9.66
N ILE A 24 -8.89 15.39 9.72
CA ILE A 24 -9.49 14.31 10.52
C ILE A 24 -9.32 12.96 9.83
N TYR A 25 -9.73 12.87 8.56
CA TYR A 25 -9.92 11.59 7.92
C TYR A 25 -8.73 11.16 7.09
N PHE A 26 -7.93 12.09 6.57
CA PHE A 26 -6.86 11.79 5.64
C PHE A 26 -5.49 12.21 6.21
N SER A 27 -4.87 11.28 6.91
CA SER A 27 -3.56 11.49 7.56
C SER A 27 -2.54 10.55 6.95
N SER A 28 -1.30 11.02 6.77
CA SER A 28 -0.27 10.18 6.16
C SER A 28 0.02 8.95 7.06
N PRO A 29 0.03 7.73 6.49
CA PRO A 29 0.44 6.53 7.22
C PRO A 29 1.97 6.47 7.39
N ILE A 30 2.71 7.25 6.61
CA ILE A 30 4.18 7.24 6.59
C ILE A 30 4.74 7.79 7.91
N VAL A 31 5.69 7.05 8.45
CA VAL A 31 6.47 7.38 9.63
C VAL A 31 7.94 7.48 9.21
N HIS A 32 8.65 8.48 9.74
CA HIS A 32 10.08 8.68 9.52
C HIS A 32 10.86 8.50 10.82
N GLY A 33 12.17 8.23 10.71
CA GLY A 33 13.07 8.07 11.88
C GLY A 33 13.14 6.66 12.45
N MET A 34 12.71 5.65 11.69
CA MET A 34 12.85 4.24 12.06
C MET A 34 14.25 3.71 11.72
N THR A 35 14.68 2.67 12.43
CA THR A 35 15.88 1.91 12.11
C THR A 35 15.49 0.64 11.35
N PRO A 36 15.99 0.41 10.13
CA PRO A 36 15.68 -0.80 9.35
C PRO A 36 16.02 -2.08 10.14
N GLN A 37 15.14 -3.07 10.08
CA GLN A 37 15.36 -4.40 10.63
C GLN A 37 15.68 -5.38 9.50
N LEU A 38 16.81 -6.08 9.64
CA LEU A 38 17.29 -7.06 8.68
C LEU A 38 17.21 -8.47 9.28
N SER A 39 16.85 -9.46 8.45
CA SER A 39 17.03 -10.87 8.79
C SER A 39 18.51 -11.24 8.71
N THR A 40 19.04 -11.89 9.75
CA THR A 40 20.44 -12.35 9.79
C THR A 40 20.70 -13.58 8.92
N LEU A 41 19.66 -14.13 8.30
CA LEU A 41 19.76 -15.33 7.48
C LEU A 41 20.42 -15.05 6.13
N LYS A 42 21.08 -16.08 5.60
CA LYS A 42 21.57 -16.04 4.23
C LYS A 42 20.37 -16.05 3.28
N PRO A 43 20.26 -15.08 2.36
CA PRO A 43 19.14 -15.06 1.44
C PRO A 43 19.16 -16.24 0.48
N PRO A 44 18.00 -16.82 0.16
CA PRO A 44 17.91 -17.93 -0.78
C PRO A 44 18.12 -17.51 -2.24
N ALA A 45 17.89 -16.24 -2.59
CA ALA A 45 18.09 -15.70 -3.94
C ALA A 45 19.12 -14.55 -3.93
N LYS A 46 19.86 -14.41 -5.03
CA LYS A 46 20.69 -13.24 -5.29
C LYS A 46 19.93 -12.15 -6.01
N ARG A 47 18.92 -12.52 -6.78
CA ARG A 47 18.17 -11.61 -7.62
C ARG A 47 16.69 -11.96 -7.64
N LEU A 48 15.87 -10.93 -7.83
CA LEU A 48 14.43 -11.02 -7.92
C LEU A 48 13.98 -10.44 -9.26
N VAL A 49 13.08 -11.13 -9.94
CA VAL A 49 12.35 -10.62 -11.10
C VAL A 49 10.88 -10.46 -10.72
N LEU A 50 10.42 -9.22 -10.70
CA LEU A 50 9.03 -8.85 -10.39
C LEU A 50 8.31 -8.47 -11.69
N PHE A 51 7.27 -9.21 -12.03
CA PHE A 51 6.32 -8.88 -13.09
C PHE A 51 5.04 -8.34 -12.45
N VAL A 52 4.63 -7.13 -12.83
CA VAL A 52 3.33 -6.58 -12.45
C VAL A 52 2.51 -6.35 -13.71
N ALA A 53 1.47 -7.14 -13.88
CA ALA A 53 0.53 -7.08 -15.00
C ALA A 53 -0.65 -6.20 -14.61
N ASP A 54 -0.56 -4.90 -14.92
CA ASP A 54 -1.52 -3.88 -14.49
C ASP A 54 -2.95 -4.24 -14.91
N GLY A 55 -3.92 -4.09 -14.01
CA GLY A 55 -5.33 -4.38 -14.26
C GLY A 55 -5.69 -5.86 -14.47
N LEU A 56 -4.77 -6.81 -14.21
CA LEU A 56 -5.02 -8.24 -14.36
C LEU A 56 -5.86 -8.82 -13.20
N ARG A 57 -7.06 -9.28 -13.55
CA ARG A 57 -7.96 -9.96 -12.62
C ARG A 57 -7.53 -11.40 -12.34
N ALA A 58 -7.63 -11.85 -11.10
CA ALA A 58 -7.33 -13.24 -10.72
C ALA A 58 -8.20 -14.26 -11.48
N ASP A 59 -9.50 -13.98 -11.62
CA ASP A 59 -10.42 -14.87 -12.33
C ASP A 59 -10.05 -15.05 -13.81
N ARG A 60 -9.63 -13.98 -14.48
CA ARG A 60 -9.17 -14.00 -15.87
C ARG A 60 -7.79 -14.63 -16.06
N CYS A 61 -6.93 -14.51 -15.06
CA CYS A 61 -5.61 -15.14 -15.07
C CYS A 61 -5.71 -16.67 -15.00
N PHE A 62 -6.56 -17.18 -14.09
CA PHE A 62 -6.64 -18.61 -13.77
C PHE A 62 -7.76 -19.36 -14.51
N GLU A 63 -8.64 -18.67 -15.23
CA GLU A 63 -9.69 -19.34 -16.02
C GLU A 63 -9.14 -20.19 -17.17
N LEU A 64 -9.98 -21.15 -17.57
CA LEU A 64 -9.82 -21.90 -18.81
C LEU A 64 -10.59 -21.22 -19.94
N ASP A 65 -10.15 -21.37 -21.19
CA ASP A 65 -11.01 -21.03 -22.34
C ASP A 65 -12.23 -21.95 -22.47
N PRO A 66 -13.18 -21.59 -23.36
CA PRO A 66 -14.20 -22.49 -23.87
C PRO A 66 -13.69 -23.87 -24.33
N GLU A 67 -12.44 -24.02 -24.75
CA GLU A 67 -11.85 -25.32 -25.13
C GLU A 67 -11.20 -26.08 -23.95
N GLY A 68 -11.29 -25.54 -22.74
CA GLY A 68 -10.75 -26.16 -21.52
C GLY A 68 -9.24 -25.99 -21.34
N ARG A 69 -8.59 -25.11 -22.09
CA ARG A 69 -7.15 -24.83 -21.97
C ARG A 69 -6.90 -23.65 -21.04
N PRO A 70 -5.83 -23.68 -20.22
CA PRO A 70 -5.46 -22.54 -19.38
C PRO A 70 -5.22 -21.28 -20.21
N ARG A 71 -5.77 -20.13 -19.76
CA ARG A 71 -5.48 -18.83 -20.37
C ARG A 71 -3.99 -18.48 -20.31
N THR A 72 -3.36 -18.83 -19.20
CA THR A 72 -1.95 -18.57 -18.90
C THR A 72 -1.19 -19.89 -18.79
N PRO A 73 -0.91 -20.59 -19.90
CA PRO A 73 -0.34 -21.93 -19.87
C PRO A 73 1.04 -22.01 -19.20
N PHE A 74 1.87 -20.96 -19.28
CA PHE A 74 3.15 -20.96 -18.56
C PHE A 74 2.96 -20.78 -17.06
N LEU A 75 2.20 -19.78 -16.62
CA LEU A 75 1.90 -19.59 -15.20
C LEU A 75 1.17 -20.80 -14.61
N ARG A 76 0.28 -21.43 -15.38
CA ARG A 76 -0.35 -22.69 -15.01
C ARG A 76 0.67 -23.78 -14.72
N PHE A 77 1.63 -23.99 -15.63
CA PHE A 77 2.72 -24.93 -15.41
C PHE A 77 3.53 -24.60 -14.16
N ILE A 78 3.83 -23.31 -13.92
CA ILE A 78 4.53 -22.90 -12.69
C ILE A 78 3.73 -23.30 -11.45
N ILE A 79 2.42 -23.03 -11.42
CA ILE A 79 1.53 -23.39 -10.30
C ILE A 79 1.52 -24.91 -10.07
N GLU A 80 1.46 -25.70 -11.14
CA GLU A 80 1.32 -27.15 -11.08
C GLU A 80 2.62 -27.87 -10.73
N GLU A 81 3.78 -27.30 -11.08
CA GLU A 81 5.05 -28.05 -11.06
C GLU A 81 6.16 -27.41 -10.23
N GLN A 82 6.16 -26.08 -10.04
CA GLN A 82 7.37 -25.38 -9.56
C GLN A 82 7.16 -24.37 -8.44
N GLY A 83 5.98 -23.79 -8.31
CA GLY A 83 5.77 -22.57 -7.54
C GLY A 83 4.69 -22.64 -6.47
N ALA A 84 4.56 -21.52 -5.77
CA ALA A 84 3.48 -21.22 -4.84
C ALA A 84 2.54 -20.19 -5.48
N TRP A 85 1.26 -20.28 -5.14
CA TRP A 85 0.23 -19.44 -5.76
C TRP A 85 -0.89 -19.07 -4.80
N GLY A 86 -1.59 -18.01 -5.15
CA GLY A 86 -2.61 -17.40 -4.32
C GLY A 86 -3.34 -16.26 -5.01
N ILE A 87 -4.30 -15.70 -4.27
CA ILE A 87 -4.91 -14.41 -4.56
C ILE A 87 -4.21 -13.36 -3.70
N SER A 88 -3.79 -12.27 -4.33
CA SER A 88 -3.39 -11.04 -3.65
C SER A 88 -4.60 -10.13 -3.49
N HIS A 89 -4.89 -9.75 -2.25
CA HIS A 89 -5.99 -8.86 -1.90
C HIS A 89 -5.50 -7.41 -1.86
N THR A 90 -5.79 -6.65 -2.93
CA THR A 90 -5.55 -5.19 -2.97
C THR A 90 -6.65 -4.44 -2.20
N ARG A 91 -6.40 -3.17 -1.90
CA ARG A 91 -7.30 -2.31 -1.11
C ARG A 91 -7.75 -1.10 -1.91
N VAL A 92 -8.87 -0.52 -1.46
CA VAL A 92 -9.40 0.73 -2.01
C VAL A 92 -8.49 1.90 -1.58
N PRO A 93 -8.20 2.85 -2.47
CA PRO A 93 -8.61 2.90 -3.87
C PRO A 93 -7.79 1.94 -4.74
N THR A 94 -8.48 1.13 -5.55
CA THR A 94 -7.87 0.18 -6.51
C THR A 94 -7.37 0.93 -7.74
N GLU A 95 -6.37 1.76 -7.52
CA GLU A 95 -5.69 2.59 -8.53
C GLU A 95 -4.25 2.11 -8.69
N SER A 96 -3.64 2.34 -9.85
CA SER A 96 -2.35 1.73 -10.17
C SER A 96 -1.25 2.13 -9.19
N ARG A 97 -1.15 3.43 -8.85
CA ARG A 97 -0.13 3.91 -7.89
C ARG A 97 -0.27 3.27 -6.50
N PRO A 98 -1.43 3.35 -5.80
CA PRO A 98 -1.61 2.69 -4.50
C PRO A 98 -1.31 1.20 -4.52
N GLY A 99 -1.70 0.47 -5.57
CA GLY A 99 -1.42 -0.96 -5.71
C GLY A 99 0.08 -1.25 -5.85
N HIS A 100 0.80 -0.47 -6.64
CA HIS A 100 2.25 -0.57 -6.77
C HIS A 100 2.99 -0.24 -5.47
N VAL A 101 2.55 0.77 -4.72
CA VAL A 101 3.11 1.09 -3.40
C VAL A 101 2.88 -0.04 -2.42
N ALA A 102 1.71 -0.66 -2.41
CA ALA A 102 1.44 -1.84 -1.58
C ALA A 102 2.37 -3.02 -1.96
N LEU A 103 2.52 -3.31 -3.26
CA LEU A 103 3.38 -4.41 -3.73
C LEU A 103 4.85 -4.20 -3.35
N ILE A 104 5.40 -3.00 -3.59
CA ILE A 104 6.85 -2.76 -3.54
C ILE A 104 7.29 -2.21 -2.18
N ALA A 105 6.50 -1.34 -1.55
CA ALA A 105 6.81 -0.72 -0.26
C ALA A 105 6.02 -1.34 0.92
N GLY A 106 5.02 -2.17 0.66
CA GLY A 106 4.34 -2.94 1.69
C GLY A 106 3.36 -2.13 2.55
N PHE A 107 2.91 -0.96 2.09
CA PHE A 107 1.90 -0.17 2.80
C PHE A 107 0.83 0.38 1.86
N TYR A 108 -0.32 0.72 2.44
CA TYR A 108 -1.45 1.25 1.70
C TYR A 108 -1.45 2.77 1.79
N GLU A 109 -1.43 3.45 0.64
CA GLU A 109 -1.54 4.91 0.61
C GLU A 109 -2.92 5.37 1.08
N ASP A 110 -2.95 6.48 1.82
CA ASP A 110 -4.20 7.15 2.18
C ASP A 110 -4.70 7.97 0.99
N VAL A 111 -6.02 8.07 0.83
CA VAL A 111 -6.70 8.86 -0.22
C VAL A 111 -6.21 10.33 -0.26
N SER A 112 -5.73 10.90 0.86
CA SER A 112 -5.07 12.22 0.88
C SER A 112 -3.86 12.32 -0.05
N ALA A 113 -3.04 11.27 -0.16
CA ALA A 113 -1.84 11.27 -0.99
C ALA A 113 -2.20 11.27 -2.49
N VAL A 114 -3.34 10.67 -2.83
CA VAL A 114 -3.93 10.68 -4.18
C VAL A 114 -4.57 12.04 -4.48
N ALA A 115 -5.26 12.65 -3.50
CA ALA A 115 -5.90 13.95 -3.64
C ALA A 115 -4.91 15.14 -3.74
N LYS A 116 -3.72 15.02 -3.12
CA LYS A 116 -2.67 16.06 -3.16
C LYS A 116 -1.79 16.00 -4.41
N GLY A 117 -1.80 14.90 -5.15
CA GLY A 117 -1.03 14.74 -6.38
C GLY A 117 -1.42 13.46 -7.12
N TRP A 118 -2.16 13.60 -8.22
CA TRP A 118 -2.67 12.47 -9.00
C TRP A 118 -1.56 11.73 -9.77
N LYS A 119 -0.44 12.42 -10.06
CA LYS A 119 0.70 11.88 -10.83
C LYS A 119 2.02 11.76 -10.07
N GLU A 120 2.18 12.44 -8.94
CA GLU A 120 3.44 12.41 -8.19
C GLU A 120 3.18 12.24 -6.69
N ASN A 121 3.94 11.35 -6.05
CA ASN A 121 3.88 11.20 -4.59
C ASN A 121 4.54 12.40 -3.91
N PRO A 122 3.80 13.19 -3.11
CA PRO A 122 4.37 14.35 -2.42
C PRO A 122 5.26 13.97 -1.21
N VAL A 123 5.32 12.68 -0.81
CA VAL A 123 6.06 12.23 0.37
C VAL A 123 7.02 11.11 -0.02
N GLU A 124 8.31 11.27 0.31
CA GLU A 124 9.31 10.22 0.14
C GLU A 124 9.02 9.05 1.07
N PHE A 125 9.09 7.83 0.54
CA PHE A 125 8.94 6.60 1.31
C PHE A 125 10.02 5.60 0.92
N ASP A 126 10.32 4.70 1.86
CA ASP A 126 11.23 3.58 1.65
C ASP A 126 10.50 2.40 0.98
N SER A 127 11.22 1.63 0.17
CA SER A 127 10.66 0.53 -0.62
C SER A 127 11.71 -0.57 -0.84
N LEU A 128 11.28 -1.73 -1.36
CA LEU A 128 12.21 -2.80 -1.72
C LEU A 128 13.35 -2.31 -2.64
N PHE A 129 13.06 -1.35 -3.54
CA PHE A 129 14.05 -0.86 -4.49
C PHE A 129 15.11 0.03 -3.84
N ASN A 130 14.75 0.74 -2.77
CA ASN A 130 15.68 1.54 -1.96
C ASN A 130 16.66 0.64 -1.19
N GLU A 131 16.16 -0.51 -0.73
CA GLU A 131 16.92 -1.48 0.05
C GLU A 131 17.73 -2.48 -0.83
N SER A 132 17.46 -2.50 -2.12
CA SER A 132 18.19 -3.32 -3.09
C SER A 132 19.57 -2.74 -3.39
N ARG A 133 20.48 -3.60 -3.85
CA ARG A 133 21.78 -3.13 -4.31
C ARG A 133 21.70 -2.47 -5.68
N PHE A 134 20.91 -3.04 -6.58
CA PHE A 134 20.59 -2.46 -7.88
C PHE A 134 19.18 -2.84 -8.27
N THR A 135 18.43 -1.88 -8.78
CA THR A 135 17.13 -2.11 -9.40
C THR A 135 17.18 -1.63 -10.85
N TRP A 136 16.77 -2.48 -11.78
CA TRP A 136 16.48 -2.10 -13.15
C TRP A 136 14.99 -2.27 -13.42
N SER A 137 14.34 -1.21 -13.87
CA SER A 137 12.89 -1.20 -14.07
C SER A 137 12.50 -0.69 -15.46
N TRP A 138 11.49 -1.32 -16.06
CA TRP A 138 10.92 -0.97 -17.36
C TRP A 138 9.41 -0.86 -17.30
N GLY A 139 8.84 0.16 -17.95
CA GLY A 139 7.38 0.33 -18.07
C GLY A 139 6.92 1.79 -18.06
N SER A 140 5.83 2.07 -17.34
CA SER A 140 5.13 3.37 -17.43
C SER A 140 5.91 4.52 -16.80
N PRO A 141 5.94 5.71 -17.43
CA PRO A 141 6.44 6.93 -16.82
C PRO A 141 5.61 7.41 -15.62
N ASP A 142 4.38 6.93 -15.42
CA ASP A 142 3.55 7.28 -14.28
C ASP A 142 3.85 6.41 -13.03
N ILE A 143 4.46 5.23 -13.21
CA ILE A 143 4.78 4.31 -12.11
C ILE A 143 6.26 4.38 -11.70
N LEU A 144 7.17 4.15 -12.64
CA LEU A 144 8.58 3.91 -12.34
C LEU A 144 9.26 5.06 -11.58
N PRO A 145 9.08 6.35 -11.96
CA PRO A 145 9.79 7.45 -11.32
C PRO A 145 9.50 7.61 -9.83
N MET A 146 8.33 7.15 -9.35
CA MET A 146 7.96 7.30 -7.93
C MET A 146 8.88 6.51 -7.00
N PHE A 147 9.42 5.37 -7.46
CA PHE A 147 10.35 4.55 -6.68
C PHE A 147 11.82 4.96 -6.87
N ALA A 148 12.13 5.74 -7.93
CA ALA A 148 13.48 6.22 -8.18
C ALA A 148 13.79 7.55 -7.47
N LYS A 149 12.79 8.42 -7.27
CA LYS A 149 13.00 9.76 -6.68
C LYS A 149 13.50 9.70 -5.22
N GLY A 150 13.07 8.71 -4.44
CA GLY A 150 13.49 8.52 -3.04
C GLY A 150 14.73 7.64 -2.85
N ALA A 151 15.23 7.00 -3.90
CA ALA A 151 16.48 6.25 -3.84
C ALA A 151 17.65 7.23 -3.81
N SER A 152 18.58 7.05 -2.87
CA SER A 152 19.84 7.80 -2.88
C SER A 152 20.50 7.55 -4.25
N ARG A 153 20.49 8.60 -5.08
CA ARG A 153 20.78 8.54 -6.52
C ARG A 153 22.00 7.65 -6.79
N ASP A 154 21.82 6.65 -7.67
CA ASP A 154 22.85 5.85 -8.41
C ASP A 154 22.64 4.32 -8.43
N HIS A 155 21.54 3.77 -7.87
CA HIS A 155 21.28 2.33 -7.91
C HIS A 155 19.89 1.87 -8.40
N VAL A 156 18.92 2.78 -8.54
CA VAL A 156 17.61 2.49 -9.14
C VAL A 156 17.54 3.13 -10.53
N TYR A 157 17.45 2.28 -11.56
CA TYR A 157 17.48 2.69 -12.97
C TYR A 157 16.13 2.45 -13.64
N THR A 158 15.53 3.52 -14.16
CA THR A 158 14.22 3.49 -14.81
C THR A 158 14.35 3.70 -16.31
N LYS A 159 13.74 2.82 -17.11
CA LYS A 159 13.59 3.00 -18.55
C LYS A 159 12.12 2.94 -18.94
N CYS A 160 11.56 4.11 -19.27
CA CYS A 160 10.15 4.23 -19.62
C CYS A 160 9.94 4.39 -21.13
N TYR A 161 8.82 3.91 -21.65
CA TYR A 161 8.31 4.38 -22.93
C TYR A 161 7.81 5.83 -22.78
N THR A 162 7.62 6.56 -23.88
CA THR A 162 7.13 7.94 -23.78
C THR A 162 5.64 7.95 -23.46
N ALA A 163 5.16 8.95 -22.71
CA ALA A 163 3.74 9.10 -22.38
C ALA A 163 2.82 9.18 -23.62
N MET A 164 3.37 9.56 -24.79
CA MET A 164 2.60 9.53 -26.06
C MET A 164 2.32 8.11 -26.58
N HIS A 165 3.03 7.09 -26.09
CA HIS A 165 2.76 5.70 -26.43
C HIS A 165 1.67 5.07 -25.56
N GLU A 166 1.26 5.74 -24.45
CA GLU A 166 0.09 5.38 -23.63
C GLU A 166 -1.20 5.88 -24.31
N ASP A 167 -1.37 5.54 -25.59
CA ASP A 167 -2.60 5.87 -26.31
C ASP A 167 -3.70 4.87 -25.96
N PHE A 168 -4.50 5.20 -24.95
CA PHE A 168 -5.68 4.42 -24.56
C PHE A 168 -6.72 4.29 -25.68
N ALA A 169 -6.66 5.11 -26.73
CA ALA A 169 -7.52 5.01 -27.92
C ALA A 169 -6.89 4.21 -29.07
N GLY A 170 -5.64 3.75 -28.90
CA GLY A 170 -4.91 2.97 -29.90
C GLY A 170 -5.45 1.55 -30.06
N SER A 171 -5.34 1.00 -31.28
CA SER A 171 -5.88 -0.32 -31.61
C SER A 171 -5.06 -1.50 -31.09
N ASP A 172 -3.84 -1.29 -30.56
CA ASP A 172 -2.99 -2.36 -30.04
C ASP A 172 -2.14 -1.92 -28.84
N SER A 173 -2.75 -1.99 -27.65
CA SER A 173 -2.11 -1.63 -26.37
C SER A 173 -1.10 -2.67 -25.88
N SER A 174 -1.14 -3.89 -26.43
CA SER A 174 -0.23 -4.99 -26.06
C SER A 174 1.24 -4.74 -26.48
N ARG A 175 1.45 -3.73 -27.33
CA ARG A 175 2.77 -3.26 -27.76
C ARG A 175 3.59 -2.69 -26.61
N LEU A 176 2.96 -2.15 -25.57
CA LEU A 176 3.67 -1.65 -24.38
C LEU A 176 4.34 -2.79 -23.61
N ASP A 177 3.67 -3.92 -23.46
CA ASP A 177 4.23 -5.11 -22.81
C ASP A 177 5.37 -5.69 -23.65
N THR A 178 5.17 -5.76 -24.97
CA THR A 178 6.22 -6.20 -25.91
C THR A 178 7.44 -5.28 -25.85
N TRP A 179 7.23 -3.96 -25.78
CA TRP A 179 8.31 -2.99 -25.62
C TRP A 179 9.13 -3.28 -24.36
N VAL A 180 8.48 -3.59 -23.24
CA VAL A 180 9.16 -3.93 -21.98
C VAL A 180 10.03 -5.18 -22.16
N PHE A 181 9.48 -6.26 -22.71
CA PHE A 181 10.22 -7.51 -22.93
C PHE A 181 11.41 -7.32 -23.88
N ASP A 182 11.24 -6.60 -24.99
CA ASP A 182 12.32 -6.34 -25.95
C ASP A 182 13.44 -5.49 -25.34
N HIS A 183 13.09 -4.52 -24.48
CA HIS A 183 14.08 -3.68 -23.81
C HIS A 183 14.84 -4.40 -22.71
N VAL A 184 14.22 -5.35 -22.01
CA VAL A 184 14.92 -6.24 -21.08
C VAL A 184 15.88 -7.13 -21.85
N GLN A 185 15.44 -7.74 -22.95
CA GLN A 185 16.31 -8.58 -23.78
C GLN A 185 17.53 -7.80 -24.30
N ALA A 186 17.31 -6.65 -24.94
CA ALA A 186 18.39 -5.82 -25.46
C ALA A 186 19.36 -5.34 -24.36
N PHE A 187 18.84 -5.09 -23.14
CA PHE A 187 19.66 -4.71 -22.00
C PHE A 187 20.53 -5.86 -21.47
N MET A 188 19.97 -7.07 -21.41
CA MET A 188 20.75 -8.26 -21.04
C MET A 188 21.83 -8.55 -22.10
N GLU A 189 21.49 -8.41 -23.38
CA GLU A 189 22.44 -8.58 -24.50
C GLU A 189 23.57 -7.55 -24.47
N SER A 190 23.28 -6.27 -24.19
CA SER A 190 24.31 -5.23 -24.13
C SER A 190 25.31 -5.44 -23.00
N SER A 191 24.95 -6.16 -21.95
CA SER A 191 25.87 -6.52 -20.87
C SER A 191 26.99 -7.47 -21.31
N HIS A 192 26.88 -8.14 -22.47
CA HIS A 192 27.97 -8.95 -23.00
C HIS A 192 29.17 -8.11 -23.47
N SER A 193 28.94 -6.86 -23.86
CA SER A 193 29.98 -5.92 -24.32
C SER A 193 30.29 -4.79 -23.33
N ASP A 194 29.54 -4.68 -22.23
CA ASP A 194 29.78 -3.73 -21.14
C ASP A 194 30.16 -4.46 -19.84
N ASP A 195 31.46 -4.55 -19.57
CA ASP A 195 32.01 -5.18 -18.36
C ASP A 195 31.54 -4.52 -17.05
N SER A 196 31.26 -3.21 -17.07
CA SER A 196 30.78 -2.49 -15.89
C SER A 196 29.34 -2.90 -15.57
N LEU A 197 28.50 -2.93 -16.59
CA LEU A 197 27.12 -3.40 -16.47
C LEU A 197 27.07 -4.87 -16.04
N LYS A 198 27.86 -5.74 -16.68
CA LYS A 198 27.96 -7.16 -16.33
C LYS A 198 28.36 -7.36 -14.86
N LYS A 199 29.30 -6.56 -14.36
CA LYS A 199 29.69 -6.60 -12.93
C LYS A 199 28.56 -6.21 -12.01
N LYS A 200 27.73 -5.22 -12.36
CA LYS A 200 26.54 -4.84 -11.56
C LYS A 200 25.48 -5.93 -11.57
N LEU A 201 25.20 -6.51 -12.75
CA LEU A 201 24.20 -7.58 -12.93
C LEU A 201 24.53 -8.88 -12.19
N ASN A 202 25.82 -9.15 -11.95
CA ASN A 202 26.27 -10.35 -11.24
C ASN A 202 26.39 -10.16 -9.71
N GLN A 203 25.97 -9.03 -9.15
CA GLN A 203 25.95 -8.83 -7.69
C GLN A 203 24.72 -9.49 -7.05
N ASP A 204 24.66 -9.48 -5.73
CA ASP A 204 23.49 -9.88 -4.95
C ASP A 204 22.52 -8.71 -4.74
N LYS A 205 21.33 -9.02 -4.21
CA LYS A 205 20.26 -8.06 -3.91
C LYS A 205 19.84 -7.23 -5.11
N VAL A 206 19.84 -7.88 -6.28
CA VAL A 206 19.45 -7.30 -7.56
C VAL A 206 17.94 -7.45 -7.77
N VAL A 207 17.27 -6.40 -8.25
CA VAL A 207 15.86 -6.43 -8.62
C VAL A 207 15.69 -6.06 -10.10
N PHE A 208 14.91 -6.86 -10.82
CA PHE A 208 14.38 -6.53 -12.14
C PHE A 208 12.88 -6.32 -12.02
N PHE A 209 12.38 -5.15 -12.37
CA PHE A 209 10.97 -4.81 -12.31
C PHE A 209 10.40 -4.56 -13.71
N LEU A 210 9.44 -5.38 -14.11
CA LEU A 210 8.75 -5.27 -15.39
C LEU A 210 7.30 -4.89 -15.12
N HIS A 211 6.97 -3.63 -15.42
CA HIS A 211 5.61 -3.11 -15.35
C HIS A 211 4.92 -3.25 -16.72
N LEU A 212 3.85 -4.03 -16.77
CA LEU A 212 3.17 -4.45 -17.99
C LEU A 212 1.76 -3.84 -18.03
N LEU A 213 1.60 -2.72 -18.75
CA LEU A 213 0.40 -1.87 -18.75
C LEU A 213 -0.70 -2.33 -19.72
N GLY A 214 -0.37 -3.19 -20.70
CA GLY A 214 -1.27 -3.44 -21.84
C GLY A 214 -2.63 -4.03 -21.46
N ILE A 215 -2.67 -4.84 -20.39
CA ILE A 215 -3.90 -5.47 -19.89
C ILE A 215 -4.87 -4.43 -19.33
N ASP A 216 -4.42 -3.52 -18.47
CA ASP A 216 -5.24 -2.43 -17.93
C ASP A 216 -5.80 -1.53 -19.05
N THR A 217 -4.93 -1.13 -19.98
CA THR A 217 -5.34 -0.29 -21.11
C THR A 217 -6.43 -0.97 -21.95
N ASN A 218 -6.28 -2.26 -22.25
CA ASN A 218 -7.32 -3.03 -22.93
C ASN A 218 -8.58 -3.23 -22.06
N GLY A 219 -8.43 -3.28 -20.73
CA GLY A 219 -9.53 -3.36 -19.79
C GLY A 219 -10.42 -2.12 -19.84
N HIS A 220 -9.82 -0.93 -19.87
CA HIS A 220 -10.54 0.34 -20.04
C HIS A 220 -11.22 0.44 -21.40
N SER A 221 -10.47 0.18 -22.48
CA SER A 221 -10.92 0.44 -23.85
C SER A 221 -11.88 -0.63 -24.38
N HIS A 222 -11.59 -1.90 -24.10
CA HIS A 222 -12.30 -3.04 -24.70
C HIS A 222 -13.11 -3.88 -23.71
N LYS A 223 -12.89 -3.69 -22.40
CA LYS A 223 -13.54 -4.40 -21.28
C LYS A 223 -12.96 -5.80 -21.01
N PRO A 224 -12.99 -6.30 -19.75
CA PRO A 224 -12.29 -7.54 -19.38
C PRO A 224 -12.78 -8.86 -19.99
N TYR A 225 -13.82 -8.82 -20.83
CA TYR A 225 -14.38 -9.98 -21.55
C TYR A 225 -13.99 -9.99 -23.03
N SER A 226 -13.34 -8.93 -23.50
CA SER A 226 -13.02 -8.78 -24.91
C SER A 226 -11.89 -9.69 -25.35
N GLN A 227 -11.80 -9.94 -26.65
CA GLN A 227 -10.71 -10.73 -27.19
C GLN A 227 -9.38 -9.99 -27.06
N GLU A 228 -9.39 -8.66 -27.09
CA GLU A 228 -8.23 -7.80 -26.90
C GLU A 228 -7.64 -8.01 -25.49
N TYR A 229 -8.47 -7.93 -24.45
CA TYR A 229 -8.04 -8.15 -23.06
C TYR A 229 -7.53 -9.59 -22.86
N LEU A 230 -8.31 -10.58 -23.31
CA LEU A 230 -7.97 -11.99 -23.11
C LEU A 230 -6.72 -12.42 -23.89
N LYS A 231 -6.52 -11.90 -25.11
CA LYS A 231 -5.29 -12.15 -25.90
C LYS A 231 -4.09 -11.43 -25.32
N ASN A 232 -4.28 -10.25 -24.72
CA ASN A 232 -3.18 -9.56 -24.03
C ASN A 232 -2.69 -10.38 -22.82
N ILE A 233 -3.58 -11.03 -22.07
CA ILE A 233 -3.19 -11.96 -20.99
C ILE A 233 -2.30 -13.08 -21.54
N GLN A 234 -2.69 -13.69 -22.68
CA GLN A 234 -1.90 -14.75 -23.32
C GLN A 234 -0.53 -14.24 -23.80
N LEU A 235 -0.48 -13.02 -24.35
CA LEU A 235 0.76 -12.38 -24.76
C LEU A 235 1.70 -12.15 -23.57
N VAL A 236 1.16 -11.65 -22.46
CA VAL A 236 1.93 -11.44 -21.22
C VAL A 236 2.45 -12.76 -20.67
N ASP A 237 1.64 -13.83 -20.60
CA ASP A 237 2.09 -15.16 -20.17
C ASP A 237 3.26 -15.70 -21.03
N ALA A 238 3.14 -15.58 -22.37
CA ALA A 238 4.19 -15.98 -23.29
C ALA A 238 5.46 -15.12 -23.14
N GLY A 239 5.30 -13.81 -22.89
CA GLY A 239 6.40 -12.89 -22.61
C GLY A 239 7.12 -13.21 -21.30
N ILE A 240 6.38 -13.52 -20.23
CA ILE A 240 6.94 -13.97 -18.94
C ILE A 240 7.74 -15.26 -19.15
N LYS A 241 7.23 -16.23 -19.92
CA LYS A 241 7.99 -17.45 -20.27
C LYS A 241 9.30 -17.13 -20.98
N LYS A 242 9.27 -16.21 -21.95
CA LYS A 242 10.47 -15.76 -22.68
C LYS A 242 11.49 -15.12 -21.73
N MET A 243 11.04 -14.25 -20.83
CA MET A 243 11.90 -13.60 -19.83
C MET A 243 12.47 -14.60 -18.83
N TYR A 244 11.67 -15.54 -18.34
CA TYR A 244 12.13 -16.62 -17.49
C TYR A 244 13.28 -17.40 -18.15
N ASN A 245 13.11 -17.84 -19.40
CA ASN A 245 14.17 -18.53 -20.14
C ASN A 245 15.43 -17.66 -20.31
N LEU A 246 15.27 -16.37 -20.64
CA LEU A 246 16.37 -15.42 -20.78
C LEU A 246 17.17 -15.29 -19.48
N PHE A 247 16.48 -15.14 -18.34
CA PHE A 247 17.14 -15.01 -17.04
C PHE A 247 17.82 -16.30 -16.61
N GLU A 248 17.21 -17.47 -16.82
CA GLU A 248 17.83 -18.77 -16.48
C GLU A 248 19.02 -19.10 -17.39
N GLU A 249 19.02 -18.67 -18.66
CA GLU A 249 20.16 -18.81 -19.57
C GLU A 249 21.31 -17.87 -19.17
N PHE A 250 20.99 -16.61 -18.84
CA PHE A 250 21.99 -15.63 -18.43
C PHE A 250 22.58 -15.94 -17.04
N TYR A 251 21.80 -16.53 -16.14
CA TYR A 251 22.18 -16.87 -14.77
C TYR A 251 22.00 -18.37 -14.49
N PRO A 252 22.95 -19.23 -14.90
CA PRO A 252 22.88 -20.68 -14.68
C PRO A 252 23.15 -21.10 -13.22
N ASP A 253 23.03 -20.18 -12.26
CA ASP A 253 23.31 -20.41 -10.83
C ASP A 253 22.08 -20.75 -9.99
N ARG A 254 20.88 -20.73 -10.59
CA ARG A 254 19.59 -21.01 -9.91
C ARG A 254 19.37 -20.15 -8.66
N GLN A 255 19.89 -18.93 -8.65
CA GLN A 255 19.72 -17.96 -7.54
C GLN A 255 18.79 -16.79 -7.93
N THR A 256 17.84 -17.05 -8.83
CA THR A 256 16.80 -16.10 -9.22
C THR A 256 15.46 -16.50 -8.64
N ALA A 257 14.81 -15.58 -7.93
CA ALA A 257 13.41 -15.68 -7.54
C ALA A 257 12.55 -14.87 -8.50
N TYR A 258 11.32 -15.33 -8.72
CA TYR A 258 10.36 -14.70 -9.62
C TYR A 258 9.03 -14.52 -8.91
N ILE A 259 8.39 -13.37 -9.11
CA ILE A 259 7.03 -13.08 -8.63
C ILE A 259 6.25 -12.43 -9.76
N MET A 260 5.04 -12.92 -10.02
CA MET A 260 4.05 -12.33 -10.91
C MET A 260 2.81 -11.96 -10.10
N SER A 261 2.37 -10.71 -10.20
CA SER A 261 1.11 -10.25 -9.62
C SER A 261 0.50 -9.09 -10.41
N ALA A 262 -0.55 -8.48 -9.87
CA ALA A 262 -1.14 -7.24 -10.35
C ALA A 262 -1.43 -6.29 -9.18
N ASP A 263 -1.41 -5.00 -9.50
CA ASP A 263 -1.72 -3.89 -8.61
C ASP A 263 -3.22 -3.78 -8.29
N HIS A 264 -4.07 -3.99 -9.29
CA HIS A 264 -5.51 -4.15 -9.17
C HIS A 264 -6.08 -5.01 -10.30
N GLY A 265 -7.37 -5.32 -10.19
CA GLY A 265 -8.17 -5.87 -11.27
C GLY A 265 -9.02 -4.79 -11.96
N MET A 266 -10.16 -5.18 -12.51
CA MET A 266 -11.03 -4.31 -13.28
C MET A 266 -12.49 -4.77 -13.22
N THR A 267 -13.44 -3.84 -13.10
CA THR A 267 -14.87 -4.15 -13.24
C THR A 267 -15.23 -4.58 -14.66
N ASN A 268 -16.41 -5.18 -14.80
CA ASN A 268 -16.91 -5.64 -16.10
C ASN A 268 -17.15 -4.49 -17.09
N TRP A 269 -17.34 -3.27 -16.58
CA TRP A 269 -17.49 -2.06 -17.37
C TRP A 269 -16.16 -1.40 -17.71
N GLY A 270 -15.03 -2.02 -17.39
CA GLY A 270 -13.70 -1.49 -17.70
C GLY A 270 -13.41 -0.22 -16.91
N SER A 271 -13.62 -0.28 -15.60
CA SER A 271 -13.27 0.76 -14.63
C SER A 271 -12.77 0.10 -13.35
N HIS A 272 -11.90 0.79 -12.62
CA HIS A 272 -11.40 0.41 -11.30
C HIS A 272 -11.41 1.65 -10.37
N GLY A 273 -10.97 1.49 -9.12
CA GLY A 273 -10.94 2.52 -8.07
C GLY A 273 -11.81 2.20 -6.85
N ALA A 274 -12.67 1.18 -6.93
CA ALA A 274 -13.61 0.75 -5.90
C ALA A 274 -13.30 -0.65 -5.34
N GLY A 275 -14.18 -1.13 -4.46
CA GLY A 275 -13.96 -2.34 -3.66
C GLY A 275 -14.57 -3.62 -4.23
N HIS A 276 -14.92 -3.68 -5.53
CA HIS A 276 -15.52 -4.90 -6.08
C HIS A 276 -14.49 -6.05 -6.10
N PRO A 277 -14.88 -7.33 -5.91
CA PRO A 277 -13.95 -8.47 -5.99
C PRO A 277 -13.16 -8.54 -7.30
N SER A 278 -13.77 -8.16 -8.42
CA SER A 278 -13.05 -8.12 -9.71
C SER A 278 -11.96 -7.05 -9.76
N GLU A 279 -11.98 -6.05 -8.88
CA GLU A 279 -10.95 -5.03 -8.75
C GLU A 279 -9.94 -5.40 -7.65
N THR A 280 -10.40 -6.12 -6.61
CA THR A 280 -9.62 -6.37 -5.39
C THR A 280 -8.89 -7.70 -5.36
N LEU A 281 -9.25 -8.66 -6.22
CA LEU A 281 -8.62 -9.97 -6.31
C LEU A 281 -7.65 -10.02 -7.50
N THR A 282 -6.36 -9.96 -7.21
CA THR A 282 -5.29 -10.06 -8.22
C THR A 282 -4.57 -11.40 -8.12
N PRO A 283 -4.00 -11.93 -9.22
CA PRO A 283 -3.25 -13.18 -9.16
C PRO A 283 -1.95 -12.97 -8.39
N LEU A 284 -1.46 -14.03 -7.73
CA LEU A 284 -0.12 -14.10 -7.19
C LEU A 284 0.48 -15.46 -7.52
N VAL A 285 1.60 -15.46 -8.24
CA VAL A 285 2.40 -16.66 -8.52
C VAL A 285 3.86 -16.35 -8.22
N ALA A 286 4.50 -17.18 -7.42
CA ALA A 286 5.91 -17.06 -7.07
C ALA A 286 6.64 -18.37 -7.33
N TRP A 287 7.88 -18.30 -7.82
CA TRP A 287 8.70 -19.49 -8.12
C TRP A 287 10.21 -19.16 -8.12
N GLY A 288 11.02 -20.19 -8.28
CA GLY A 288 12.48 -20.07 -8.31
C GLY A 288 13.13 -20.15 -6.93
N ALA A 289 14.30 -19.53 -6.79
CA ALA A 289 15.15 -19.66 -5.62
C ALA A 289 14.44 -19.22 -4.32
N GLY A 290 14.35 -20.11 -3.34
CA GLY A 290 13.75 -19.83 -2.03
C GLY A 290 12.23 -19.89 -1.96
N VAL A 291 11.54 -20.10 -3.09
CA VAL A 291 10.09 -20.29 -3.13
C VAL A 291 9.75 -21.78 -3.04
N ARG A 292 8.70 -22.14 -2.31
CA ARG A 292 8.26 -23.54 -2.24
C ARG A 292 7.61 -24.00 -3.54
N GLY A 293 7.70 -25.29 -3.81
CA GLY A 293 6.92 -25.95 -4.84
C GLY A 293 5.45 -26.16 -4.44
N PRO A 294 4.64 -26.73 -5.34
CA PRO A 294 3.22 -27.01 -5.11
C PRO A 294 3.02 -27.97 -3.94
N ILE A 295 1.93 -27.76 -3.20
CA ILE A 295 1.48 -28.66 -2.12
C ILE A 295 0.13 -29.23 -2.57
N LEU A 296 -0.02 -30.55 -2.48
CA LEU A 296 -1.29 -31.20 -2.76
C LEU A 296 -2.34 -30.80 -1.72
N ASN A 297 -3.52 -30.44 -2.20
CA ASN A 297 -4.61 -30.01 -1.35
C ASN A 297 -5.53 -31.18 -0.99
N ASP A 298 -5.55 -31.54 0.29
CA ASP A 298 -6.40 -32.61 0.84
C ASP A 298 -7.68 -32.06 1.52
N GLN A 299 -7.94 -30.75 1.43
CA GLN A 299 -9.02 -30.08 2.16
C GLN A 299 -10.21 -29.66 1.29
N ALA A 300 -11.28 -29.21 1.94
CA ALA A 300 -12.47 -28.68 1.28
C ALA A 300 -12.11 -27.50 0.37
N VAL A 301 -12.54 -27.60 -0.89
CA VAL A 301 -12.14 -26.66 -1.93
C VAL A 301 -13.26 -25.65 -2.21
N ASP A 302 -12.88 -24.37 -2.23
CA ASP A 302 -13.78 -23.29 -2.62
C ASP A 302 -14.20 -23.37 -4.09
N LYS A 303 -15.19 -22.54 -4.45
CA LYS A 303 -15.75 -22.52 -5.80
C LYS A 303 -14.74 -22.02 -6.84
N PHE A 304 -13.92 -21.01 -6.52
CA PHE A 304 -12.95 -20.44 -7.46
C PHE A 304 -11.94 -21.49 -7.90
N SER A 305 -11.34 -22.22 -6.95
CA SER A 305 -10.33 -23.23 -7.27
C SER A 305 -10.90 -24.37 -8.12
N LYS A 306 -12.18 -24.75 -7.92
CA LYS A 306 -12.87 -25.74 -8.78
C LYS A 306 -13.14 -25.22 -10.19
N ASP A 307 -13.57 -23.96 -10.31
CA ASP A 307 -13.84 -23.33 -11.60
C ASP A 307 -12.53 -23.18 -12.41
N TRP A 308 -11.40 -22.94 -11.73
CA TRP A 308 -10.06 -22.85 -12.32
C TRP A 308 -9.38 -24.21 -12.54
N LYS A 309 -9.98 -25.33 -12.13
CA LYS A 309 -9.33 -26.65 -12.16
C LYS A 309 -8.03 -26.73 -11.35
N LEU A 310 -7.92 -25.95 -10.27
CA LEU A 310 -6.76 -25.90 -9.37
C LEU A 310 -7.10 -26.46 -7.97
N GLU A 311 -8.21 -27.19 -7.83
CA GLU A 311 -8.68 -27.73 -6.56
C GLU A 311 -7.66 -28.60 -5.83
N ASN A 312 -6.79 -29.28 -6.57
CA ASN A 312 -5.81 -30.24 -6.06
C ASN A 312 -4.51 -29.60 -5.58
N ILE A 313 -4.33 -28.28 -5.75
CA ILE A 313 -3.11 -27.56 -5.36
C ILE A 313 -3.47 -26.50 -4.32
N GLN A 314 -2.76 -26.52 -3.20
CA GLN A 314 -3.05 -25.65 -2.08
C GLN A 314 -2.76 -24.18 -2.44
N ARG A 315 -3.81 -23.36 -2.34
CA ARG A 315 -3.79 -21.91 -2.56
C ARG A 315 -3.49 -21.18 -1.24
N PHE A 316 -2.65 -20.15 -1.29
CA PHE A 316 -2.32 -19.32 -0.13
C PHE A 316 -2.57 -17.85 -0.46
N ASP A 317 -3.72 -17.34 -0.03
CA ASP A 317 -4.10 -15.96 -0.28
C ASP A 317 -3.36 -15.00 0.68
N VAL A 318 -3.03 -13.81 0.19
CA VAL A 318 -2.27 -12.81 0.96
C VAL A 318 -2.87 -11.42 0.81
N GLU A 319 -2.70 -10.58 1.81
CA GLU A 319 -2.87 -9.13 1.64
C GLU A 319 -1.78 -8.61 0.70
N GLN A 320 -2.09 -7.71 -0.24
CA GLN A 320 -1.13 -7.25 -1.25
C GLN A 320 0.17 -6.69 -0.64
N ALA A 321 0.08 -6.00 0.49
CA ALA A 321 1.23 -5.48 1.23
C ALA A 321 2.22 -6.57 1.69
N ALA A 322 1.78 -7.83 1.82
CA ALA A 322 2.59 -8.98 2.21
C ALA A 322 3.58 -9.43 1.11
N ILE A 323 3.39 -8.98 -0.14
CA ILE A 323 4.29 -9.31 -1.25
C ILE A 323 5.65 -8.58 -1.06
N SER A 324 5.64 -7.38 -0.51
CA SER A 324 6.87 -6.62 -0.20
C SER A 324 7.82 -7.36 0.77
N PRO A 325 7.39 -7.82 1.96
CA PRO A 325 8.24 -8.59 2.84
C PRO A 325 8.59 -9.98 2.29
N LEU A 326 7.75 -10.60 1.47
CA LEU A 326 8.12 -11.82 0.74
C LEU A 326 9.34 -11.57 -0.15
N MET A 327 9.29 -10.52 -0.97
CA MET A 327 10.40 -10.12 -1.83
C MET A 327 11.67 -9.80 -1.03
N ALA A 328 11.53 -9.01 0.05
CA ALA A 328 12.66 -8.64 0.89
C ALA A 328 13.35 -9.87 1.51
N SER A 329 12.56 -10.85 1.94
CA SER A 329 13.07 -12.10 2.53
C SER A 329 13.81 -12.98 1.51
N LEU A 330 13.35 -13.02 0.26
CA LEU A 330 13.96 -13.84 -0.79
C LEU A 330 15.37 -13.36 -1.15
N ILE A 331 15.60 -12.04 -1.20
CA ILE A 331 16.92 -11.46 -1.57
C ILE A 331 17.73 -10.95 -0.36
N GLY A 332 17.18 -10.98 0.86
CA GLY A 332 17.90 -10.65 2.09
C GLY A 332 18.22 -9.17 2.22
N VAL A 333 17.25 -8.32 1.88
CA VAL A 333 17.29 -6.88 2.14
C VAL A 333 16.43 -6.54 3.35
N PRO A 334 16.64 -5.40 4.02
CA PRO A 334 15.74 -4.95 5.09
C PRO A 334 14.29 -4.88 4.61
N PHE A 335 13.37 -5.13 5.53
CA PHE A 335 11.94 -4.90 5.25
C PHE A 335 11.69 -3.41 5.10
N PRO A 336 10.94 -2.97 4.06
CA PRO A 336 10.69 -1.54 3.87
C PRO A 336 10.10 -0.89 5.12
N LEU A 337 10.58 0.30 5.45
CA LEU A 337 10.42 0.89 6.77
C LEU A 337 8.96 1.00 7.22
N ASN A 338 8.07 1.35 6.28
CA ASN A 338 6.66 1.57 6.54
C ASN A 338 5.78 0.35 6.23
N SER A 339 6.38 -0.79 5.88
CA SER A 339 5.65 -1.99 5.53
C SER A 339 4.79 -2.47 6.70
N VAL A 340 3.50 -2.64 6.41
CA VAL A 340 2.51 -3.30 7.28
C VAL A 340 2.25 -4.74 6.82
N GLY A 341 2.97 -5.20 5.79
CA GLY A 341 2.87 -6.54 5.27
C GLY A 341 3.36 -7.58 6.28
N VAL A 342 2.55 -8.61 6.50
CA VAL A 342 2.92 -9.79 7.28
C VAL A 342 3.60 -10.78 6.33
N LEU A 343 4.82 -11.20 6.64
CA LEU A 343 5.57 -12.13 5.79
C LEU A 343 4.79 -13.45 5.56
N PRO A 344 4.43 -13.80 4.31
CA PRO A 344 3.73 -15.04 4.02
C PRO A 344 4.73 -16.21 4.00
N ILE A 345 5.06 -16.72 5.19
CA ILE A 345 6.07 -17.78 5.38
C ILE A 345 5.76 -19.09 4.65
N ASP A 346 4.49 -19.30 4.25
CA ASP A 346 4.05 -20.43 3.46
C ASP A 346 4.54 -20.39 2.01
N TYR A 347 5.01 -19.25 1.52
CA TYR A 347 5.65 -19.15 0.21
C TYR A 347 7.12 -19.57 0.24
N LEU A 348 7.76 -19.61 1.41
CA LEU A 348 9.20 -19.82 1.54
C LEU A 348 9.58 -21.31 1.64
N ASN A 349 10.60 -21.70 0.89
CA ASN A 349 11.26 -23.01 0.96
C ASN A 349 12.52 -22.95 1.85
N ILE A 350 12.31 -22.66 3.12
CA ILE A 350 13.34 -22.59 4.16
C ILE A 350 12.88 -23.40 5.38
N SER A 351 13.82 -23.74 6.27
CA SER A 351 13.50 -24.51 7.47
C SER A 351 12.55 -23.75 8.41
N LEU A 352 11.85 -24.49 9.28
CA LEU A 352 10.91 -23.89 10.23
C LEU A 352 11.59 -22.84 11.15
N GLY A 353 12.85 -23.07 11.54
CA GLY A 353 13.63 -22.11 12.32
C GLY A 353 13.93 -20.84 11.54
N GLU A 354 14.31 -20.97 10.27
CA GLU A 354 14.54 -19.82 9.39
C GLU A 354 13.25 -19.03 9.12
N LYS A 355 12.10 -19.71 8.96
CA LYS A 355 10.77 -19.06 8.90
C LYS A 355 10.49 -18.26 10.16
N ALA A 356 10.71 -18.85 11.33
CA ALA A 356 10.50 -18.21 12.62
C ALA A 356 11.40 -16.98 12.82
N GLU A 357 12.68 -17.07 12.51
CA GLU A 357 13.63 -15.94 12.60
C GLU A 357 13.29 -14.81 11.65
N THR A 358 12.96 -15.13 10.39
CA THR A 358 12.61 -14.12 9.38
C THR A 358 11.29 -13.42 9.73
N LEU A 359 10.28 -14.18 10.18
CA LEU A 359 9.02 -13.61 10.65
C LEU A 359 9.22 -12.74 11.89
N PHE A 360 10.15 -13.10 12.79
CA PHE A 360 10.50 -12.27 13.92
C PHE A 360 11.20 -10.97 13.49
N ALA A 361 12.05 -11.00 12.46
CA ALA A 361 12.62 -9.78 11.88
C ALA A 361 11.53 -8.87 11.27
N ASN A 362 10.55 -9.42 10.55
CA ASN A 362 9.39 -8.69 10.05
C ASN A 362 8.55 -8.10 11.21
N THR A 363 8.32 -8.88 12.27
CA THR A 363 7.64 -8.43 13.50
C THR A 363 8.34 -7.23 14.13
N ARG A 364 9.67 -7.27 14.24
CA ARG A 364 10.47 -6.16 14.78
C ARG A 364 10.38 -4.90 13.92
N GLN A 365 10.29 -5.03 12.59
CA GLN A 365 10.09 -3.87 11.71
C GLN A 365 8.76 -3.18 11.99
N ILE A 366 7.66 -3.94 12.06
CA ILE A 366 6.31 -3.41 12.34
C ILE A 366 6.26 -2.80 13.75
N LEU A 367 6.88 -3.43 14.75
CA LEU A 367 6.99 -2.89 16.10
C LEU A 367 7.78 -1.58 16.16
N GLN A 368 8.82 -1.44 15.34
CA GLN A 368 9.59 -0.20 15.26
C GLN A 368 8.73 0.94 14.69
N GLN A 369 7.91 0.66 13.67
CA GLN A 369 6.94 1.61 13.15
C GLN A 369 5.93 2.03 14.20
N TYR A 370 5.35 1.07 14.92
CA TYR A 370 4.44 1.31 16.04
C TYR A 370 5.07 2.21 17.10
N LYS A 371 6.30 1.89 17.53
CA LYS A 371 7.04 2.64 18.55
C LYS A 371 7.23 4.10 18.15
N VAL A 372 7.71 4.34 16.93
CA VAL A 372 7.97 5.70 16.46
C VAL A 372 6.66 6.48 16.32
N LYS A 373 5.59 5.87 15.79
CA LYS A 373 4.27 6.51 15.69
C LYS A 373 3.72 6.91 17.06
N MET A 374 3.84 6.03 18.05
CA MET A 374 3.43 6.29 19.43
C MET A 374 4.19 7.49 20.01
N GLU A 375 5.52 7.51 19.91
CA GLU A 375 6.34 8.61 20.45
C GLU A 375 6.08 9.93 19.72
N GLN A 376 5.90 9.90 18.40
CA GLN A 376 5.47 11.08 17.64
C GLN A 376 4.14 11.61 18.18
N LYS A 377 3.10 10.76 18.29
CA LYS A 377 1.80 11.19 18.81
C LYS A 377 1.89 11.72 20.24
N LYS A 378 2.69 11.07 21.09
CA LYS A 378 2.92 11.51 22.47
C LYS A 378 3.61 12.87 22.54
N SER A 379 4.56 13.15 21.66
CA SER A 379 5.26 14.45 21.61
C SER A 379 4.39 15.61 21.09
N THR A 380 3.40 15.31 20.25
CA THR A 380 2.49 16.31 19.68
C THR A 380 1.18 16.45 20.45
N THR A 381 0.93 15.59 21.43
CA THR A 381 -0.25 15.63 22.32
C THR A 381 0.14 16.21 23.68
N LEU A 382 -0.72 17.04 24.28
CA LEU A 382 -0.49 17.51 25.66
C LEU A 382 -0.37 16.30 26.61
N SER A 383 0.69 16.27 27.43
CA SER A 383 1.04 15.11 28.25
C SER A 383 -0.09 14.61 29.17
N VAL A 384 -0.93 15.54 29.66
CA VAL A 384 -2.06 15.24 30.56
C VAL A 384 -3.22 14.51 29.84
N VAL A 385 -3.36 14.69 28.53
CA VAL A 385 -4.46 14.08 27.75
C VAL A 385 -4.02 12.90 26.90
N PHE A 386 -2.71 12.65 26.78
CA PHE A 386 -2.20 11.48 26.06
C PHE A 386 -2.68 10.17 26.70
N ARG A 387 -3.17 9.26 25.86
CA ARG A 387 -3.65 7.92 26.21
C ARG A 387 -2.82 6.90 25.43
N PRO A 388 -2.06 6.03 26.11
CA PRO A 388 -1.34 4.97 25.42
C PRO A 388 -2.32 3.91 24.93
N PHE A 389 -1.92 3.19 23.88
CA PHE A 389 -2.63 2.00 23.44
C PHE A 389 -2.42 0.87 24.45
N ARG A 390 -3.49 0.44 25.12
CA ARG A 390 -3.42 -0.43 26.31
C ARG A 390 -3.00 -1.87 26.01
N GLU A 391 -3.28 -2.36 24.80
CA GLU A 391 -2.97 -3.75 24.41
C GLU A 391 -1.50 -3.98 24.10
N LEU A 392 -0.71 -2.90 23.92
CA LEU A 392 0.71 -3.00 23.62
C LEU A 392 1.49 -1.83 24.25
N THR A 393 1.80 -1.95 25.53
CA THR A 393 2.62 -0.93 26.22
C THR A 393 4.12 -1.11 25.94
N PRO A 394 4.96 -0.08 26.15
CA PRO A 394 6.41 -0.22 25.95
C PRO A 394 7.06 -1.36 26.75
N SER A 395 6.58 -1.65 27.97
CA SER A 395 7.07 -2.79 28.75
C SER A 395 6.65 -4.12 28.13
N MET A 396 5.39 -4.25 27.71
CA MET A 396 4.90 -5.45 27.02
C MET A 396 5.68 -5.72 25.74
N MET A 397 5.99 -4.69 24.95
CA MET A 397 6.82 -4.86 23.74
C MET A 397 8.19 -5.47 24.07
N VAL A 398 8.85 -4.97 25.12
CA VAL A 398 10.16 -5.46 25.54
C VAL A 398 10.07 -6.90 26.05
N ASP A 399 9.05 -7.21 26.85
CA ASP A 399 8.86 -8.54 27.42
C ASP A 399 8.48 -9.57 26.35
N ASP A 400 7.55 -9.24 25.45
CA ASP A 400 7.13 -10.09 24.33
C ASP A 400 8.33 -10.36 23.38
N THR A 401 9.11 -9.34 23.04
CA THR A 401 10.31 -9.49 22.19
C THR A 401 11.34 -10.39 22.86
N ARG A 402 11.59 -10.22 24.16
CA ARG A 402 12.52 -11.06 24.93
C ARG A 402 12.02 -12.50 25.02
N HIS A 403 10.72 -12.69 25.21
CA HIS A 403 10.10 -14.00 25.28
C HIS A 403 10.22 -14.76 23.95
N ILE A 404 9.87 -14.12 22.83
CA ILE A 404 10.02 -14.69 21.49
C ILE A 404 11.49 -15.07 21.24
N GLN A 405 12.43 -14.20 21.61
CA GLN A 405 13.85 -14.50 21.46
C GLN A 405 14.26 -15.72 22.31
N SER A 406 13.74 -15.87 23.53
CA SER A 406 13.97 -17.07 24.35
C SER A 406 13.41 -18.34 23.69
N LEU A 407 12.25 -18.26 23.01
CA LEU A 407 11.67 -19.40 22.29
C LEU A 407 12.50 -19.80 21.07
N ILE A 408 13.07 -18.83 20.36
CA ILE A 408 14.02 -19.08 19.25
C ILE A 408 15.22 -19.87 19.78
N HIS A 409 15.86 -19.41 20.86
CA HIS A 409 17.00 -20.13 21.47
C HIS A 409 16.62 -21.53 21.98
N GLY A 410 15.37 -21.72 22.40
CA GLY A 410 14.83 -23.02 22.83
C GLY A 410 14.37 -23.94 21.69
N GLY A 411 14.46 -23.51 20.43
CA GLY A 411 14.01 -24.29 19.27
C GLY A 411 12.49 -24.46 19.17
N HIS A 412 11.70 -23.64 19.87
CA HIS A 412 10.24 -23.72 19.89
C HIS A 412 9.61 -22.90 18.75
N TYR A 413 9.97 -23.20 17.51
CA TYR A 413 9.67 -22.37 16.34
C TYR A 413 8.18 -22.20 16.03
N ASP A 414 7.34 -23.23 16.24
CA ASP A 414 5.89 -23.08 16.06
C ASP A 414 5.29 -22.03 17.01
N LYS A 415 5.80 -21.98 18.25
CA LYS A 415 5.38 -20.97 19.24
C LYS A 415 5.88 -19.58 18.87
N VAL A 416 7.09 -19.48 18.31
CA VAL A 416 7.63 -18.21 17.79
C VAL A 416 6.71 -17.67 16.70
N ILE A 417 6.35 -18.51 15.72
CA ILE A 417 5.48 -18.10 14.62
C ILE A 417 4.12 -17.62 15.15
N LEU A 418 3.51 -18.35 16.08
CA LEU A 418 2.24 -17.95 16.70
C LEU A 418 2.37 -16.59 17.41
N GLN A 419 3.38 -16.40 18.26
CA GLN A 419 3.56 -15.17 19.02
C GLN A 419 3.94 -13.97 18.16
N CYS A 420 4.70 -14.18 17.09
CA CYS A 420 4.99 -13.15 16.10
C CYS A 420 3.69 -12.64 15.46
N HIS A 421 2.78 -13.53 15.04
CA HIS A 421 1.49 -13.13 14.48
C HIS A 421 0.64 -12.34 15.49
N GLU A 422 0.53 -12.83 16.74
CA GLU A 422 -0.22 -12.11 17.79
C GLU A 422 0.36 -10.71 18.07
N LEU A 423 1.69 -10.59 18.07
CA LEU A 423 2.38 -9.32 18.33
C LEU A 423 2.27 -8.35 17.15
N ILE A 424 2.37 -8.85 15.91
CA ILE A 424 2.10 -8.08 14.70
C ILE A 424 0.67 -7.55 14.73
N GLU A 425 -0.32 -8.39 15.05
CA GLU A 425 -1.73 -7.99 15.08
C GLU A 425 -1.97 -6.85 16.08
N LYS A 426 -1.41 -6.96 17.30
CA LYS A 426 -1.45 -5.88 18.30
C LYS A 426 -0.77 -4.60 17.81
N ALA A 427 0.39 -4.73 17.15
CA ALA A 427 1.14 -3.58 16.64
C ALA A 427 0.38 -2.85 15.52
N LEU A 428 -0.24 -3.59 14.59
CA LEU A 428 -1.08 -3.04 13.51
C LEU A 428 -2.35 -2.36 14.06
N ARG A 429 -3.03 -2.96 15.04
CA ARG A 429 -4.13 -2.29 15.76
C ARG A 429 -3.67 -1.01 16.44
N GLY A 430 -2.50 -1.05 17.07
CA GLY A 430 -1.87 0.10 17.71
C GLY A 430 -1.50 1.22 16.73
N LEU A 431 -1.00 0.87 15.55
CA LEU A 431 -0.73 1.82 14.46
C LEU A 431 -2.03 2.51 14.02
N ASN A 432 -3.10 1.73 13.78
CA ASN A 432 -4.40 2.29 13.45
C ASN A 432 -4.97 3.17 14.57
N TYR A 433 -4.79 2.79 15.83
CA TYR A 433 -5.17 3.60 17.00
C TYR A 433 -4.47 4.97 16.97
N PHE A 434 -3.14 5.01 16.76
CA PHE A 434 -2.42 6.28 16.72
C PHE A 434 -2.65 7.08 15.43
N GLN A 435 -2.96 6.40 14.33
CA GLN A 435 -3.37 7.05 13.08
C GLN A 435 -4.70 7.80 13.25
N THR A 436 -5.65 7.17 13.94
CA THR A 436 -7.01 7.70 14.12
C THR A 436 -7.21 8.45 15.44
N TYR A 437 -6.13 8.68 16.19
CA TYR A 437 -6.14 9.14 17.57
C TYR A 437 -6.93 10.44 17.80
N ASP A 438 -6.77 11.43 16.91
CA ASP A 438 -7.39 12.74 17.05
C ASP A 438 -8.81 12.80 16.47
N ARG A 439 -9.27 11.75 15.76
CA ARG A 439 -10.53 11.79 14.99
C ARG A 439 -11.73 12.13 15.85
N PHE A 440 -11.84 11.51 17.02
CA PHE A 440 -12.95 11.75 17.93
C PHE A 440 -12.93 13.19 18.47
N PHE A 441 -11.76 13.64 18.95
CA PHE A 441 -11.60 14.98 19.52
C PHE A 441 -11.87 16.08 18.49
N LEU A 442 -11.27 15.96 17.31
CA LEU A 442 -11.47 16.90 16.21
C LEU A 442 -12.91 16.87 15.71
N GLY A 443 -13.53 15.69 15.60
CA GLY A 443 -14.93 15.53 15.22
C GLY A 443 -15.91 16.20 16.19
N VAL A 444 -15.67 16.06 17.50
CA VAL A 444 -16.43 16.77 18.54
C VAL A 444 -16.22 18.29 18.43
N SER A 445 -14.98 18.72 18.24
CA SER A 445 -14.63 20.14 18.11
C SER A 445 -15.33 20.82 16.93
N ILE A 446 -15.35 20.18 15.76
CA ILE A 446 -16.07 20.68 14.59
C ILE A 446 -17.58 20.70 14.84
N THR A 447 -18.13 19.66 15.47
CA THR A 447 -19.55 19.58 15.76
C THR A 447 -20.00 20.72 16.66
N PHE A 448 -19.26 21.01 17.73
CA PHE A 448 -19.52 22.17 18.60
C PHE A 448 -19.29 23.50 17.86
N GLY A 449 -18.31 23.57 16.96
CA GLY A 449 -18.11 24.71 16.07
C GLY A 449 -19.33 25.00 15.20
N PHE A 450 -19.90 23.97 14.56
CA PHE A 450 -21.14 24.08 13.77
C PHE A 450 -22.33 24.49 14.63
N LEU A 451 -22.54 23.84 15.79
CA LEU A 451 -23.63 24.18 16.70
C LEU A 451 -23.51 25.64 17.19
N GLY A 452 -22.29 26.07 17.52
CA GLY A 452 -21.99 27.45 17.91
C GLY A 452 -22.29 28.45 16.78
N TRP A 453 -21.88 28.13 15.55
CA TRP A 453 -22.20 28.93 14.37
C TRP A 453 -23.71 29.03 14.12
N THR A 454 -24.43 27.90 14.17
CA THR A 454 -25.90 27.86 14.02
C THR A 454 -26.60 28.66 15.11
N ALA A 455 -26.18 28.51 16.37
CA ALA A 455 -26.72 29.28 17.49
C ALA A 455 -26.46 30.78 17.34
N TYR A 456 -25.28 31.16 16.85
CA TYR A 456 -24.95 32.56 16.56
C TYR A 456 -25.86 33.14 15.47
N ILE A 457 -26.03 32.44 14.35
CA ILE A 457 -26.96 32.85 13.28
C ILE A 457 -28.39 32.95 13.81
N LEU A 458 -28.84 31.95 14.57
CA LEU A 458 -30.17 31.96 15.17
C LEU A 458 -30.36 33.16 16.10
N SER A 459 -29.35 33.50 16.91
CA SER A 459 -29.41 34.67 17.80
C SER A 459 -29.55 35.98 17.03
N LEU A 460 -28.84 36.13 15.91
CA LEU A 460 -28.95 37.30 15.03
C LEU A 460 -30.34 37.39 14.38
N LEU A 461 -30.85 36.27 13.86
CA LEU A 461 -32.19 36.22 13.26
C LEU A 461 -33.28 36.53 14.28
N LEU A 462 -33.14 36.05 15.52
CA LEU A 462 -34.06 36.37 16.60
C LEU A 462 -33.98 37.87 16.96
N GLU A 463 -32.80 38.46 17.03
CA GLU A 463 -32.64 39.89 17.32
C GLU A 463 -33.24 40.77 16.21
N GLU A 464 -33.08 40.38 14.94
CA GLU A 464 -33.47 41.19 13.78
C GLU A 464 -34.92 40.98 13.33
N HIS A 465 -35.49 39.78 13.53
CA HIS A 465 -36.79 39.40 12.97
C HIS A 465 -37.82 38.92 14.00
N SER A 466 -37.43 38.68 15.25
CA SER A 466 -38.39 38.41 16.32
C SER A 466 -38.46 39.64 17.23
N GLY A 467 -39.66 40.17 17.47
CA GLY A 467 -39.88 41.32 18.37
C GLY A 467 -39.53 41.08 19.85
N ILE A 468 -38.78 40.01 20.15
CA ILE A 468 -38.39 39.52 21.47
C ILE A 468 -37.36 40.46 22.12
N TYR A 469 -36.59 41.21 21.32
CA TYR A 469 -35.61 42.20 21.78
C TYR A 469 -36.09 43.65 21.59
N ARG A 470 -37.32 43.98 22.01
CA ARG A 470 -37.70 45.39 22.22
C ARG A 470 -37.28 45.80 23.64
N PRO A 471 -36.39 46.79 23.84
CA PRO A 471 -36.24 47.37 25.16
C PRO A 471 -37.59 47.95 25.56
N LYS A 472 -38.12 47.58 26.73
CA LYS A 472 -39.21 48.34 27.34
C LYS A 472 -38.70 49.76 27.55
N VAL A 473 -39.08 50.67 26.66
CA VAL A 473 -38.98 52.11 26.91
C VAL A 473 -39.92 52.40 28.07
N LYS A 474 -39.36 52.52 29.28
CA LYS A 474 -39.92 53.40 30.30
C LYS A 474 -39.09 54.66 30.30
N VAL A 475 -39.69 55.71 29.75
CA VAL A 475 -39.27 57.09 30.00
C VAL A 475 -39.47 57.33 31.50
N ASP A 476 -38.38 57.52 32.24
CA ASP A 476 -38.13 58.80 32.92
C ASP A 476 -36.79 58.81 33.69
N LYS A 477 -36.01 59.84 33.34
CA LYS A 477 -35.00 60.60 34.11
C LYS A 477 -34.07 59.93 35.15
N LEU A 478 -32.81 60.32 34.97
CA LEU A 478 -31.67 60.39 35.92
C LEU A 478 -30.84 59.12 36.18
N GLY A 479 -29.53 59.27 35.91
CA GLY A 479 -28.50 58.76 36.82
C GLY A 479 -27.71 57.54 36.33
N GLN A 480 -26.48 57.82 35.90
CA GLN A 480 -25.28 56.98 35.92
C GLN A 480 -25.41 55.56 36.53
N SER A 481 -24.93 54.55 35.78
CA SER A 481 -24.23 53.34 36.27
C SER A 481 -24.71 52.03 35.64
N VAL A 482 -24.51 51.81 34.32
CA VAL A 482 -24.48 50.44 33.76
C VAL A 482 -23.53 50.38 32.56
N TRP A 483 -22.22 50.41 32.81
CA TRP A 483 -21.18 50.26 31.77
C TRP A 483 -20.21 49.12 32.11
N LYS A 484 -20.73 47.95 32.55
CA LYS A 484 -19.86 46.80 32.89
C LYS A 484 -20.33 45.40 32.45
N SER A 485 -21.51 45.18 31.89
CA SER A 485 -21.97 43.81 31.55
C SER A 485 -21.65 43.32 30.14
N GLN A 486 -21.33 44.19 29.16
CA GLN A 486 -21.05 43.75 27.79
C GLN A 486 -19.61 43.25 27.54
N LYS A 487 -18.67 43.48 28.47
CA LYS A 487 -17.27 43.00 28.31
C LYS A 487 -17.11 41.49 28.61
N TRP A 488 -17.96 40.91 29.44
CA TRP A 488 -17.82 39.50 29.85
C TRP A 488 -18.25 38.51 28.76
N ILE A 489 -19.27 38.84 27.97
CA ILE A 489 -19.76 37.98 26.88
C ILE A 489 -18.76 37.95 25.71
N ARG A 490 -18.02 39.05 25.46
CA ARG A 490 -16.97 39.07 24.44
C ARG A 490 -15.70 38.30 24.86
N LEU A 491 -15.43 38.15 26.15
CA LEU A 491 -14.27 37.39 26.63
C LEU A 491 -14.47 35.87 26.49
N ILE A 492 -15.70 35.37 26.71
CA ILE A 492 -16.00 33.93 26.65
C ILE A 492 -15.94 33.40 25.20
N PHE A 493 -16.17 34.25 24.19
CA PHE A 493 -16.06 33.87 22.78
C PHE A 493 -14.65 34.03 22.18
N MET A 494 -13.70 34.65 22.90
CA MET A 494 -12.29 34.75 22.45
C MET A 494 -11.40 33.62 22.98
N SER A 495 -11.86 32.78 23.91
CA SER A 495 -11.04 31.73 24.54
C SER A 495 -11.18 30.33 23.93
N LEU A 496 -11.84 30.18 22.77
CA LEU A 496 -12.06 28.88 22.11
C LEU A 496 -11.53 28.81 20.66
N GLY A 497 -10.64 29.72 20.26
CA GLY A 497 -9.99 29.66 18.95
C GLY A 497 -8.59 30.24 18.99
N ALA A 498 -7.62 29.44 18.54
CA ALA A 498 -6.17 29.67 18.44
C ALA A 498 -5.34 29.38 19.70
N VAL A 499 -4.97 28.11 19.89
CA VAL A 499 -3.60 27.58 19.67
C VAL A 499 -3.73 26.19 19.07
#